data_AF-A0A2K3KYA4-F1
#
_entry.id   AF-A0A2K3KYA4-F1
#
_cell.length_a   1.000
_cell.length_b   1.000
_cell.length_c   1.000
_cell.angle_alpha   90.00
_cell.angle_beta   90.00
_cell.angle_gamma   90.00
#
_symmetry.space_group_name_H-M   'P 1'
#
loop_
_entity.id
_entity.type
_entity.pdbx_description
1 polymer ?
#
loop_
_entity_poly.entity_id
_entity_poly.type
_entity_poly.pdbx_seq_one_letter_code
_entity_poly.pdbx_strand_id
1 'polypeptide(L)'
;GGFDTNAVAVANILESSTPVVGGKQYFNISVLTRTADGDEGGKHQLITATVNDGKLYICKAQAGDKRWFKGARKFVEDTASSFSVA
;
A
#
# COMPACT_ATOMS: atom_id res chain seq x y z
N GLY A 1 22.44 6.93 -5.39
CA GLY A 1 22.38 5.99 -6.51
C GLY A 1 20.99 5.40 -6.60
N GLY A 2 20.42 5.27 -7.81
CA GLY A 2 19.10 4.67 -8.03
C GLY A 2 17.88 5.60 -7.81
N PHE A 3 18.10 6.91 -7.78
CA PHE A 3 17.07 7.96 -7.67
C PHE A 3 17.38 9.07 -8.68
N ASP A 4 16.34 9.81 -9.08
CA ASP A 4 16.50 11.02 -9.89
C ASP A 4 17.26 12.11 -9.13
N THR A 5 17.77 13.10 -9.87
CA THR A 5 18.47 14.24 -9.27
C THR A 5 17.55 14.99 -8.30
N ASN A 6 18.07 15.32 -7.12
CA ASN A 6 17.34 15.96 -6.00
C ASN A 6 16.21 15.10 -5.38
N ALA A 7 16.07 13.82 -5.75
CA ALA A 7 15.11 12.92 -5.13
C ALA A 7 15.78 12.04 -4.06
N VAL A 8 15.25 12.07 -2.83
CA VAL A 8 15.70 11.20 -1.72
C VAL A 8 14.71 10.08 -1.40
N ALA A 9 13.58 10.05 -2.10
CA ALA A 9 12.55 9.02 -1.98
C ALA A 9 11.89 8.78 -3.35
N VAL A 10 11.51 7.54 -3.62
CA VAL A 10 10.78 7.12 -4.82
C VAL A 10 9.67 6.15 -4.43
N ALA A 11 8.54 6.22 -5.10
CA ALA A 11 7.41 5.31 -4.93
C ALA A 11 7.18 4.56 -6.25
N ASN A 12 7.09 3.24 -6.19
CA ASN A 12 6.83 2.39 -7.35
C ASN A 12 5.54 1.61 -7.13
N ILE A 13 4.57 1.73 -8.03
CA ILE A 13 3.37 0.88 -8.00
C ILE A 13 3.81 -0.52 -8.43
N LEU A 14 3.56 -1.50 -7.56
CA LEU A 14 3.83 -2.91 -7.83
C LEU A 14 2.59 -3.60 -8.41
N GLU A 15 1.42 -3.31 -7.84
CA GLU A 15 0.14 -3.89 -8.25
C GLU A 15 -0.96 -2.86 -8.11
N SER A 16 -1.98 -2.97 -8.97
CA SER A 16 -3.21 -2.19 -8.87
C SER A 16 -4.39 -3.05 -9.28
N SER A 17 -5.48 -2.99 -8.53
CA SER A 17 -6.74 -3.66 -8.90
C SER A 17 -7.95 -2.84 -8.46
N THR A 18 -9.08 -3.15 -9.10
CA THR A 18 -10.36 -2.48 -8.84
C THR A 18 -11.44 -3.51 -8.52
N PRO A 19 -11.40 -4.19 -7.37
CA PRO A 19 -12.41 -5.18 -7.01
C PRO A 19 -13.72 -4.52 -6.58
N VAL A 20 -14.83 -5.21 -6.81
CA VAL A 20 -16.15 -4.84 -6.27
C VAL A 20 -16.44 -5.72 -5.06
N VAL A 21 -16.61 -5.11 -3.89
CA VAL A 21 -16.88 -5.80 -2.62
C VAL A 21 -18.15 -5.23 -2.02
N GLY A 22 -19.14 -6.07 -1.73
CA GLY A 22 -20.43 -5.63 -1.20
C GLY A 22 -21.15 -4.61 -2.10
N GLY A 23 -20.97 -4.71 -3.43
CA GLY A 23 -21.55 -3.77 -4.40
C GLY A 23 -20.85 -2.42 -4.52
N LYS A 24 -19.79 -2.16 -3.75
CA LYS A 24 -18.99 -0.93 -3.84
C LYS A 24 -17.68 -1.20 -4.57
N GLN A 25 -17.29 -0.27 -5.44
CA GLN A 25 -15.99 -0.31 -6.12
C GLN A 25 -14.88 0.10 -5.15
N TYR A 26 -13.84 -0.71 -5.05
CA TYR A 26 -12.61 -0.37 -4.33
C TYR A 26 -11.46 -0.14 -5.31
N PHE A 27 -10.47 0.63 -4.86
CA PHE A 27 -9.16 0.76 -5.48
C PHE A 27 -8.12 0.20 -4.53
N ASN A 28 -7.44 -0.86 -4.97
CA ASN A 28 -6.35 -1.47 -4.23
C ASN A 28 -5.05 -1.17 -4.97
N ILE A 29 -4.11 -0.52 -4.30
CA ILE A 29 -2.80 -0.16 -4.86
C ILE A 29 -1.70 -0.63 -3.90
N SER A 30 -0.77 -1.43 -4.42
CA SER A 30 0.44 -1.84 -3.71
C SER A 30 1.60 -0.99 -4.19
N VAL A 31 2.30 -0.33 -3.26
CA VAL A 31 3.41 0.58 -3.55
C VAL A 31 4.64 0.18 -2.76
N LEU A 32 5.79 0.07 -3.42
CA LEU A 32 7.09 0.00 -2.75
C LEU A 32 7.74 1.38 -2.76
N THR A 33 7.80 1.99 -1.58
CA THR A 33 8.57 3.21 -1.36
C THR A 33 10.00 2.88 -0.96
N ARG A 34 10.99 3.53 -1.58
CA ARG A 34 12.41 3.40 -1.23
C ARG A 34 12.95 4.79 -0.91
N THR A 35 13.83 4.88 0.07
CA THR A 35 14.52 6.12 0.49
C THR A 35 16.02 5.99 0.29
N ALA A 36 16.72 7.12 0.19
CA ALA A 36 18.15 7.16 -0.11
C ALA A 36 19.02 6.50 0.98
N ASP A 37 18.57 6.54 2.24
CA ASP A 37 19.21 5.84 3.37
C ASP A 37 18.94 4.33 3.39
N GLY A 38 18.04 3.84 2.54
CA GLY A 38 17.69 2.43 2.46
C GLY A 38 16.97 1.92 3.72
N ASP A 39 16.27 2.80 4.45
CA ASP A 39 15.55 2.41 5.67
C ASP A 39 14.63 1.21 5.41
N GLU A 40 14.77 0.20 6.25
CA GLU A 40 14.12 -1.11 6.14
C GLU A 40 14.17 -1.81 4.76
N GLY A 41 15.05 -1.42 3.84
CA GLY A 41 15.07 -1.92 2.46
C GLY A 41 13.97 -1.32 1.57
N GLY A 42 13.27 -0.30 2.06
CA GLY A 42 12.02 0.20 1.51
C GLY A 42 10.82 -0.19 2.37
N LYS A 43 9.66 0.39 2.07
CA LYS A 43 8.39 0.13 2.77
C LYS A 43 7.32 -0.21 1.74
N HIS A 44 6.73 -1.39 1.92
CA HIS A 44 5.53 -1.83 1.22
C HIS A 44 4.33 -1.13 1.84
N GLN A 45 3.53 -0.47 1.00
CA GLN A 45 2.30 0.21 1.38
C GLN A 45 1.17 -0.39 0.56
N LEU A 46 0.19 -1.01 1.24
CA LEU A 46 -1.04 -1.49 0.63
C LEU A 46 -2.14 -0.48 0.96
N ILE A 47 -2.68 0.14 -0.08
CA ILE A 47 -3.69 1.20 0.01
C ILE A 47 -4.98 0.65 -0.58
N THR A 48 -6.02 0.56 0.24
CA THR A 48 -7.38 0.16 -0.15
C THR A 48 -8.30 1.37 0.03
N ALA A 49 -8.99 1.81 -1.01
CA ALA A 49 -9.85 2.99 -0.97
C ALA A 49 -11.21 2.77 -1.63
N THR A 50 -12.25 3.41 -1.09
CA THR A 50 -13.60 3.43 -1.69
C THR A 50 -14.34 4.73 -1.32
N VAL A 51 -15.41 5.04 -2.05
CA VAL A 51 -16.32 6.14 -1.71
C VAL A 51 -17.65 5.55 -1.28
N ASN A 52 -18.15 5.99 -0.12
CA ASN A 52 -19.47 5.64 0.38
C ASN A 52 -20.17 6.87 0.94
N ASP A 53 -21.45 7.08 0.58
CA ASP A 53 -22.27 8.24 1.01
C ASP A 53 -21.56 9.60 0.85
N GLY A 54 -20.88 9.79 -0.29
CA GLY A 54 -20.14 11.01 -0.61
C GLY A 54 -18.85 11.22 0.19
N LYS A 55 -18.42 10.24 0.99
CA LYS A 55 -17.17 10.29 1.78
C LYS A 55 -16.15 9.30 1.25
N LEU A 56 -14.89 9.75 1.20
CA LEU A 56 -13.74 8.92 0.83
C LEU A 56 -13.20 8.19 2.06
N TYR A 57 -13.09 6.87 1.94
CA TYR A 57 -12.52 5.99 2.95
C TYR A 57 -11.23 5.37 2.42
N ILE A 58 -10.13 5.55 3.14
CA ILE A 58 -8.82 5.03 2.77
C ILE A 58 -8.26 4.22 3.96
N CYS A 59 -7.92 2.97 3.71
CA CYS A 59 -7.09 2.15 4.58
C CYS A 59 -5.68 2.05 3.98
N LYS A 60 -4.66 2.31 4.80
CA LYS A 60 -3.26 2.11 4.42
C LYS A 60 -2.56 1.27 5.46
N ALA A 61 -2.20 0.07 5.09
CA ALA A 61 -1.36 -0.81 5.90
C ALA A 61 0.06 -0.84 5.30
N GLN A 62 1.09 -0.81 6.15
CA GLN A 62 2.47 -0.77 5.67
C GLN A 62 3.43 -1.55 6.55
N ALA A 63 4.52 -2.04 5.95
CA ALA A 63 5.67 -2.57 6.66
C ALA A 63 6.95 -2.36 5.86
N GLY A 64 8.08 -2.22 6.56
CA GLY A 64 9.39 -2.27 5.94
C GLY A 64 9.66 -3.60 5.28
N ASP A 65 10.40 -3.59 4.18
CA ASP A 65 10.74 -4.78 3.39
C ASP A 65 11.48 -5.83 4.26
N LYS A 66 12.38 -5.37 5.14
CA LYS A 66 13.05 -6.22 6.16
C LYS A 66 12.11 -7.00 7.08
N ARG A 67 10.87 -6.53 7.29
CA ARG A 67 9.82 -7.21 8.08
C ARG A 67 8.82 -7.91 7.18
N TRP A 68 8.60 -7.39 5.98
CA TRP A 68 7.71 -7.93 4.96
C TRP A 68 7.93 -9.42 4.73
N PHE A 69 9.14 -9.81 4.34
CA PHE A 69 9.50 -11.21 4.11
C PHE A 69 9.67 -12.04 5.40
N LYS A 70 9.63 -11.39 6.59
CA LYS A 70 9.69 -12.06 7.90
C LYS A 70 8.32 -12.30 8.52
N GLY A 71 7.27 -12.26 7.71
CA GLY A 71 5.89 -12.58 8.12
C GLY A 71 4.97 -11.38 8.27
N ALA A 72 5.48 -10.15 8.26
CA ALA A 72 4.62 -8.97 8.30
C ALA A 72 3.73 -8.85 7.06
N ARG A 73 4.18 -9.39 5.91
CA ARG A 73 3.41 -9.46 4.67
C ARG A 73 1.99 -9.95 4.89
N LYS A 74 1.83 -11.09 5.56
CA LYS A 74 0.51 -11.69 5.84
C LYS A 74 -0.40 -10.72 6.57
N PHE A 75 0.08 -10.14 7.67
CA PHE A 75 -0.74 -9.23 8.46
C PHE A 75 -1.11 -7.95 7.69
N VAL A 76 -0.20 -7.41 6.89
CA VAL A 76 -0.47 -6.21 6.09
C VAL A 76 -1.45 -6.49 4.95
N GLU A 77 -1.26 -7.60 4.22
CA GLU A 77 -2.18 -8.06 3.17
C GLU A 77 -3.58 -8.34 3.76
N ASP A 78 -3.66 -9.12 4.84
CA ASP A 78 -4.93 -9.48 5.50
C ASP A 78 -5.66 -8.23 6.03
N THR A 79 -4.93 -7.25 6.57
CA THR A 79 -5.50 -5.98 7.05
C THR A 79 -6.06 -5.17 5.88
N ALA A 80 -5.31 -5.04 4.78
CA ALA A 80 -5.75 -4.28 3.63
C ALA A 80 -6.92 -4.94 2.88
N SER A 81 -6.96 -6.28 2.82
CA SER A 81 -8.03 -7.04 2.16
C SER A 81 -9.30 -7.17 3.00
N SER A 82 -9.20 -7.10 4.33
CA SER A 82 -10.37 -7.13 5.23
C SER A 82 -11.07 -5.77 5.37
N PHE A 83 -10.46 -4.71 4.84
CA PHE A 83 -11.07 -3.37 4.87
C PHE A 83 -12.35 -3.32 4.03
N SER A 84 -13.45 -2.97 4.69
CA SER A 84 -14.75 -2.76 4.05
C SER A 84 -15.52 -1.64 4.75
N VAL A 85 -16.41 -1.00 4.00
CA VAL A 85 -17.31 0.06 4.46
C VAL A 85 -18.74 -0.38 4.15
N ALA A 86 -19.62 -0.34 5.16
CA ALA A 86 -21.05 -0.61 5.02
C ALA A 86 -21.78 0.62 4.48
#